data_AF-A0A9D6PLB5-F1
#
_entry.id   AF-A0A9D6PLB5-F1
#
_cell.length_a   1.000
_cell.length_b   1.000
_cell.length_c   1.000
_cell.angle_alpha   90.00
_cell.angle_beta   90.00
_cell.angle_gamma   90.00
#
_symmetry.space_group_name_H-M   'P 1'
#
loop_
_entity.id
_entity.type
_entity.pdbx_description
1 polymer ?
#
loop_
_entity_poly.entity_id
_entity_poly.type
_entity_poly.pdbx_seq_one_letter_code
_entity_poly.pdbx_strand_id
1 'polypeptide(L)'
;MFPGAQHLQNFHPLVIHFPIALLMGAALLYMAASLLKSDRFAQSAFVVLVLGALSLVVAVATGLYAEQGVMVHLSVRTQLLAPHKRLMLVTSGLCTVLTGWAIAVRPFPKKGRPLFLLLLLVMIGVMTVGADFGGRMVYDYNAGGSACRQPIQFTK
;
A
#
# COMPACT_ATOMS: atom_id res chain seq x y z
N MET A 1 -16.16 23.03 10.05
CA MET A 1 -14.97 22.61 9.25
C MET A 1 -14.06 21.78 10.13
N PHE A 2 -13.44 20.72 9.60
CA PHE A 2 -12.50 19.88 10.35
C PHE A 2 -11.10 20.52 10.32
N PRO A 3 -10.57 21.07 11.43
CA PRO A 3 -9.32 21.85 11.39
C PRO A 3 -8.10 21.04 10.94
N GLY A 4 -8.03 19.76 11.29
CA GLY A 4 -6.96 18.87 10.83
C GLY A 4 -6.95 18.69 9.31
N ALA A 5 -8.13 18.61 8.68
CA ALA A 5 -8.24 18.44 7.24
C ALA A 5 -7.78 19.68 6.45
N GLN A 6 -7.79 20.87 7.06
CA GLN A 6 -7.34 22.11 6.42
C GLN A 6 -5.82 22.15 6.20
N HIS A 7 -5.06 21.27 6.88
CA HIS A 7 -3.60 21.20 6.75
C HIS A 7 -3.14 20.20 5.69
N LEU A 8 -4.08 19.44 5.09
CA LEU A 8 -3.77 18.43 4.10
C LEU A 8 -3.54 19.10 2.74
N GLN A 9 -2.37 18.86 2.14
CA GLN A 9 -2.11 19.27 0.76
C GLN A 9 -2.87 18.39 -0.24
N ASN A 10 -3.18 17.14 0.14
CA ASN A 10 -3.91 16.19 -0.67
C ASN A 10 -4.47 15.05 0.20
N PHE A 11 -5.39 14.27 -0.35
CA PHE A 11 -6.06 13.18 0.37
C PHE A 11 -5.27 11.87 0.40
N HIS A 12 -4.15 11.76 -0.34
CA HIS A 12 -3.42 10.50 -0.49
C HIS A 12 -2.96 9.91 0.87
N PRO A 13 -2.35 10.68 1.79
CA PRO A 13 -1.97 10.18 3.12
C PRO A 13 -3.13 9.66 3.96
N LEU A 14 -4.37 10.08 3.71
CA LEU A 14 -5.52 9.53 4.42
C LEU A 14 -5.84 8.13 3.91
N VAL A 15 -5.90 7.96 2.59
CA VAL A 15 -6.42 6.74 1.95
C VAL A 15 -5.43 5.58 1.92
N ILE A 16 -4.12 5.83 2.09
CA ILE A 16 -3.09 4.77 2.07
C ILE A 16 -3.22 3.76 3.23
N HIS A 17 -3.89 4.12 4.32
CA HIS A 17 -4.03 3.24 5.48
C HIS A 17 -4.88 2.00 5.18
N PHE A 18 -5.88 2.16 4.31
CA PHE A 18 -6.79 1.07 3.94
C PHE A 18 -6.07 -0.07 3.22
N PRO A 19 -5.35 0.14 2.09
CA PRO A 19 -4.66 -0.96 1.43
C PRO A 19 -3.56 -1.56 2.30
N ILE A 20 -2.84 -0.76 3.09
CA ILE A 20 -1.80 -1.29 4.00
C ILE A 20 -2.43 -2.27 5.00
N ALA A 21 -3.45 -1.82 5.74
CA ALA A 21 -4.07 -2.64 6.77
C ALA A 21 -4.80 -3.87 6.19
N LEU A 22 -5.57 -3.68 5.10
CA LEU A 22 -6.35 -4.76 4.48
C LEU A 22 -5.44 -5.81 3.84
N LEU A 23 -4.40 -5.42 3.11
CA LEU A 23 -3.51 -6.40 2.46
C LEU A 23 -2.66 -7.16 3.49
N MET A 24 -2.16 -6.49 4.54
CA MET A 24 -1.50 -7.17 5.67
C MET A 24 -2.48 -8.13 6.37
N GLY A 25 -3.71 -7.68 6.63
CA GLY A 25 -4.76 -8.52 7.23
C GLY A 25 -5.10 -9.73 6.38
N ALA A 26 -5.22 -9.57 5.06
CA ALA A 26 -5.43 -10.68 4.13
C ALA A 26 -4.28 -11.69 4.19
N ALA A 27 -3.03 -11.22 4.23
CA ALA A 27 -1.86 -12.10 4.36
C ALA A 27 -1.88 -12.90 5.65
N LEU A 28 -2.19 -12.26 6.79
CA LEU A 28 -2.33 -12.94 8.08
C LEU A 28 -3.45 -13.98 8.05
N LEU A 29 -4.60 -13.65 7.47
CA LEU A 29 -5.75 -14.57 7.36
C LEU A 29 -5.45 -15.74 6.42
N TYR A 30 -4.75 -15.54 5.30
CA TYR A 30 -4.31 -16.63 4.43
C TYR A 30 -3.30 -17.56 5.12
N MET A 31 -2.38 -16.99 5.92
CA MET A 31 -1.45 -17.76 6.73
C MET A 31 -2.20 -18.61 7.77
N ALA A 32 -3.14 -17.99 8.50
CA ALA A 32 -3.99 -18.67 9.48
C ALA A 32 -4.84 -19.76 8.83
N ALA A 33 -5.43 -19.51 7.65
CA ALA A 33 -6.18 -20.49 6.89
C ALA A 33 -5.32 -21.71 6.51
N SER A 34 -4.05 -21.48 6.14
CA SER A 34 -3.09 -22.54 5.80
C SER A 34 -2.69 -23.36 7.02
N LEU A 35 -2.34 -22.70 8.12
CA LEU A 35 -1.87 -23.35 9.36
C LEU A 35 -3.00 -24.09 10.10
N LEU A 36 -4.15 -23.45 10.23
CA LEU A 36 -5.32 -23.98 10.94
C LEU A 36 -6.24 -24.81 10.05
N LYS A 37 -5.92 -24.95 8.75
CA LYS A 37 -6.72 -25.69 7.76
C LYS A 37 -8.20 -25.30 7.77
N SER A 38 -8.48 -24.01 7.86
CA SER A 38 -9.83 -23.48 8.09
C SER A 38 -10.38 -22.73 6.88
N ASP A 39 -11.48 -23.23 6.34
CA ASP A 39 -12.19 -22.59 5.23
C ASP A 39 -12.79 -21.24 5.62
N ARG A 40 -13.14 -21.04 6.89
CA ARG A 40 -13.65 -19.74 7.38
C ARG A 40 -12.58 -18.66 7.27
N PHE A 41 -11.35 -18.96 7.72
CA PHE A 41 -10.22 -18.04 7.55
C PHE A 41 -9.90 -17.80 6.07
N ALA A 42 -10.00 -18.83 5.22
CA ALA A 42 -9.77 -18.68 3.78
C ALA A 42 -10.81 -17.73 3.14
N GLN A 43 -12.09 -17.87 3.49
CA GLN A 43 -13.15 -16.98 2.99
C GLN A 43 -12.94 -15.54 3.45
N SER A 44 -12.64 -15.32 4.74
CA SER A 44 -12.32 -13.99 5.25
C SER A 44 -11.08 -13.40 4.57
N ALA A 45 -10.02 -14.19 4.38
CA ALA A 45 -8.80 -13.76 3.70
C ALA A 45 -9.09 -13.29 2.27
N PHE A 46 -9.92 -14.05 1.54
CA PHE A 46 -10.33 -13.70 0.18
C PHE A 46 -11.10 -12.37 0.13
N VAL A 47 -12.10 -12.20 0.98
CA VAL A 47 -12.90 -10.96 1.04
C VAL A 47 -11.99 -9.77 1.38
N VAL A 48 -11.14 -9.92 2.38
CA VAL A 48 -10.22 -8.85 2.81
C VAL A 48 -9.18 -8.53 1.73
N LEU A 49 -8.68 -9.53 0.99
CA LEU A 49 -7.79 -9.33 -0.15
C LEU A 49 -8.46 -8.49 -1.25
N VAL A 50 -9.70 -8.82 -1.61
CA VAL A 50 -10.46 -8.08 -2.64
C VAL A 50 -10.71 -6.64 -2.20
N LEU A 51 -11.11 -6.41 -0.94
CA LEU A 51 -11.27 -5.06 -0.40
C LEU A 51 -9.95 -4.29 -0.38
N GLY A 52 -8.86 -4.95 0.00
CA GLY A 52 -7.51 -4.40 -0.05
C GLY A 52 -7.12 -3.97 -1.47
N ALA A 53 -7.35 -4.83 -2.47
CA ALA A 53 -7.09 -4.52 -3.86
C ALA A 53 -7.89 -3.32 -4.37
N LEU A 54 -9.19 -3.24 -4.06
CA LEU A 54 -10.02 -2.09 -4.43
C LEU A 54 -9.54 -0.79 -3.78
N SER A 55 -9.18 -0.84 -2.50
CA SER A 55 -8.63 0.33 -1.80
C SER A 55 -7.25 0.73 -2.34
N LEU A 56 -6.44 -0.22 -2.82
CA LEU A 56 -5.14 0.04 -3.44
C LEU A 56 -5.30 0.81 -4.75
N VAL A 57 -6.33 0.50 -5.55
CA VAL A 57 -6.62 1.27 -6.77
C VAL A 57 -6.87 2.74 -6.43
N VAL A 58 -7.65 3.02 -5.38
CA VAL A 58 -7.92 4.39 -4.90
C VAL A 58 -6.63 5.06 -4.42
N ALA A 59 -5.79 4.35 -3.67
CA ALA A 59 -4.51 4.88 -3.18
C ALA A 59 -3.55 5.21 -4.34
N VAL A 60 -3.43 4.34 -5.34
CA VAL A 60 -2.59 4.59 -6.53
C VAL A 60 -3.12 5.79 -7.32
N ALA A 61 -4.44 5.86 -7.56
CA ALA A 61 -5.04 6.96 -8.30
C ALA A 61 -4.81 8.32 -7.60
N THR A 62 -5.06 8.39 -6.29
CA THR A 62 -4.84 9.60 -5.51
C THR A 62 -3.36 9.98 -5.41
N GLY A 63 -2.45 9.00 -5.34
CA GLY A 63 -1.00 9.24 -5.30
C GLY A 63 -0.46 9.81 -6.61
N LEU A 64 -0.90 9.25 -7.75
CA LEU A 64 -0.55 9.77 -9.08
C LEU A 64 -1.11 11.18 -9.30
N TYR A 65 -2.33 11.45 -8.84
CA TYR A 65 -2.93 12.79 -8.88
C TYR A 65 -2.13 13.79 -8.03
N ALA A 66 -1.68 13.39 -6.84
CA ALA A 66 -0.94 14.26 -5.92
C ALA A 66 0.53 14.50 -6.35
N GLU A 67 1.11 13.63 -7.20
CA GLU A 67 2.55 13.63 -7.52
C GLU A 67 3.07 14.99 -8.01
N GLN A 68 2.30 15.68 -8.86
CA GLN A 68 2.72 16.97 -9.41
C GLN A 68 2.63 18.09 -8.38
N GLY A 69 1.57 18.10 -7.56
CA GLY A 69 1.27 19.17 -6.60
C GLY A 69 1.94 19.04 -5.23
N VAL A 70 2.58 17.92 -4.91
CA VAL A 70 3.24 17.74 -3.60
C VAL A 70 4.45 18.67 -3.44
N MET A 71 4.49 19.44 -2.35
CA MET A 71 5.47 20.50 -2.13
C MET A 71 6.78 19.99 -1.50
N VAL A 72 7.51 19.14 -2.23
CA VAL A 72 8.81 18.58 -1.81
C VAL A 72 9.94 19.00 -2.74
N HIS A 73 11.16 19.11 -2.19
CA HIS A 73 12.35 19.51 -2.93
C HIS A 73 12.70 18.50 -4.03
N LEU A 74 13.37 18.94 -5.10
CA LEU A 74 13.75 18.06 -6.21
C LEU A 74 14.59 16.85 -5.74
N SER A 75 15.48 17.05 -4.77
CA SER A 75 16.25 15.95 -4.19
C SER A 75 15.39 14.94 -3.41
N VAL A 76 14.33 15.39 -2.73
CA VAL A 76 13.36 14.49 -2.08
C VAL A 76 12.54 13.73 -3.13
N ARG A 77 12.18 14.39 -4.24
CA ARG A 77 11.49 13.75 -5.35
C ARG A 77 12.30 12.58 -5.93
N THR A 78 13.60 12.77 -6.14
CA THR A 78 14.47 11.73 -6.71
C THR A 78 14.82 10.64 -5.71
N GLN A 79 15.09 10.99 -4.44
CA GLN A 79 15.56 10.05 -3.43
C GLN A 79 14.45 9.26 -2.73
N LEU A 80 13.24 9.82 -2.62
CA LEU A 80 12.12 9.19 -1.89
C LEU A 80 10.87 9.00 -2.75
N LEU A 81 10.37 10.03 -3.43
CA LEU A 81 9.10 9.94 -4.18
C LEU A 81 9.19 8.95 -5.35
N ALA A 82 10.27 9.00 -6.13
CA ALA A 82 10.49 8.10 -7.26
C ALA A 82 10.57 6.61 -6.83
N PRO A 83 11.40 6.22 -5.84
CA PRO A 83 11.42 4.82 -5.38
C PRO A 83 10.10 4.42 -4.71
N HIS A 84 9.47 5.29 -3.91
CA HIS A 84 8.13 5.05 -3.36
C HIS A 84 7.13 4.70 -4.45
N LYS A 85 7.00 5.55 -5.49
CA LYS A 85 6.09 5.34 -6.61
C LYS A 85 6.36 4.02 -7.31
N ARG A 86 7.63 3.74 -7.63
CA ARG A 86 8.02 2.50 -8.31
C ARG A 86 7.62 1.27 -7.50
N LEU A 87 7.91 1.26 -6.19
CA LEU A 87 7.58 0.14 -5.30
C LEU A 87 6.06 -0.02 -5.17
N MET A 88 5.30 1.05 -5.03
CA MET A 88 3.83 1.00 -4.96
C MET A 88 3.18 0.49 -6.25
N LEU A 89 3.73 0.84 -7.43
CA LEU A 89 3.27 0.27 -8.70
C LEU A 89 3.59 -1.23 -8.82
N VAL A 90 4.75 -1.67 -8.33
CA VAL A 90 5.08 -3.11 -8.24
C VAL A 90 4.12 -3.83 -7.28
N THR A 91 3.86 -3.27 -6.10
CA THR A 91 2.86 -3.78 -5.16
C THR A 91 1.48 -3.88 -5.82
N SER A 92 1.07 -2.87 -6.59
CA SER A 92 -0.20 -2.89 -7.33
C SER A 92 -0.24 -4.00 -8.37
N GLY A 93 0.84 -4.23 -9.12
CA GLY A 93 0.93 -5.33 -10.07
C GLY A 93 0.81 -6.71 -9.40
N LEU A 94 1.58 -6.92 -8.32
CA LEU A 94 1.52 -8.16 -7.52
C LEU A 94 0.12 -8.39 -6.92
N CYS A 95 -0.49 -7.33 -6.37
CA CYS A 95 -1.83 -7.38 -5.80
C CYS A 95 -2.88 -7.77 -6.86
N THR A 96 -2.79 -7.19 -8.07
CA THR A 96 -3.68 -7.55 -9.19
C THR A 96 -3.53 -9.02 -9.57
N VAL A 97 -2.30 -9.52 -9.70
CA VAL A 97 -2.04 -10.93 -10.03
C VAL A 97 -2.57 -11.87 -8.94
N LEU A 98 -2.27 -11.59 -7.66
CA LEU A 98 -2.72 -12.40 -6.52
C LEU A 98 -4.24 -12.39 -6.38
N THR A 99 -4.86 -11.22 -6.50
CA THR A 99 -6.32 -11.08 -6.39
C THR A 99 -7.01 -11.76 -7.56
N GLY A 100 -6.49 -11.61 -8.79
CA GLY A 100 -6.99 -12.32 -9.97
C GLY A 100 -6.87 -13.84 -9.84
N TRP A 101 -5.73 -14.34 -9.35
CA TRP A 101 -5.55 -15.75 -9.06
C TRP A 101 -6.56 -16.22 -8.01
N ALA A 102 -6.67 -15.52 -6.88
CA ALA A 102 -7.62 -15.86 -5.82
C ALA A 102 -9.08 -15.85 -6.33
N ILE A 103 -9.46 -14.88 -7.16
CA ILE A 103 -10.79 -14.78 -7.80
C ILE A 103 -11.08 -15.97 -8.71
N ALA A 104 -10.08 -16.51 -9.40
CA ALA A 104 -10.26 -17.64 -10.32
C ALA A 104 -10.44 -18.98 -9.57
N VAL A 105 -9.87 -19.13 -8.37
CA VAL A 105 -9.83 -20.42 -7.64
C VAL A 105 -10.38 -20.35 -6.22
N ARG A 106 -11.21 -19.33 -5.94
CA ARG A 106 -11.70 -18.92 -4.61
C ARG A 106 -12.02 -20.10 -3.68
N PRO A 107 -11.84 -19.93 -2.35
CA PRO A 107 -11.31 -18.74 -1.68
C PRO A 107 -9.77 -18.76 -1.53
N PHE A 108 -9.15 -19.92 -1.69
CA PHE A 108 -7.72 -20.12 -1.48
C PHE A 108 -7.19 -21.21 -2.42
N PRO A 109 -6.19 -20.91 -3.28
CA PRO A 109 -5.58 -21.90 -4.15
C PRO A 109 -5.25 -23.22 -3.44
N LYS A 110 -5.69 -24.36 -4.03
CA LYS A 110 -5.28 -25.71 -3.62
C LYS A 110 -3.97 -26.11 -4.31
N LYS A 111 -3.92 -25.96 -5.63
CA LYS A 111 -2.70 -26.13 -6.43
C LYS A 111 -1.91 -24.81 -6.45
N GLY A 112 -0.59 -24.89 -6.28
CA GLY A 112 0.28 -23.69 -6.23
C GLY A 112 0.19 -22.87 -4.94
N ARG A 113 -0.43 -23.41 -3.88
CA ARG A 113 -0.58 -22.73 -2.58
C ARG A 113 0.72 -22.16 -2.01
N PRO A 114 1.86 -22.89 -1.98
CA PRO A 114 3.10 -22.34 -1.47
C PRO A 114 3.59 -21.13 -2.27
N LEU A 115 3.45 -21.17 -3.60
CA LEU A 115 3.81 -20.06 -4.49
C LEU A 115 2.90 -18.84 -4.26
N PHE A 116 1.59 -19.06 -4.11
CA PHE A 116 0.66 -17.97 -3.78
C PHE A 116 1.05 -17.27 -2.47
N LEU A 117 1.32 -18.04 -1.41
CA LEU A 117 1.75 -17.50 -0.12
C LEU A 117 3.11 -16.79 -0.19
N LEU A 118 4.07 -17.35 -0.94
CA LEU A 118 5.36 -16.71 -1.17
C LEU A 118 5.20 -15.35 -1.87
N LEU A 119 4.45 -15.30 -2.96
CA LEU A 119 4.19 -14.06 -3.70
C LEU A 119 3.43 -13.04 -2.85
N LEU A 120 2.50 -13.50 -2.00
CA LEU A 120 1.80 -12.65 -1.04
C LEU A 120 2.79 -12.03 -0.02
N LEU A 121 3.71 -12.82 0.52
CA LEU A 121 4.78 -12.31 1.41
C LEU A 121 5.72 -11.34 0.69
N VAL A 122 6.10 -11.62 -0.55
CA VAL A 122 6.91 -10.71 -1.38
C VAL A 122 6.17 -9.39 -1.59
N MET A 123 4.87 -9.43 -1.92
CA MET A 123 4.04 -8.22 -2.07
C MET A 123 4.03 -7.40 -0.78
N ILE A 124 3.86 -8.04 0.39
CA ILE A 124 3.91 -7.36 1.69
C ILE A 124 5.29 -6.74 1.93
N GLY A 125 6.38 -7.46 1.65
CA GLY A 125 7.74 -6.92 1.80
C GLY A 125 7.98 -5.67 0.95
N VAL A 126 7.63 -5.74 -0.34
CA VAL A 126 7.74 -4.59 -1.27
C VAL A 126 6.86 -3.43 -0.80
N MET A 127 5.63 -3.73 -0.36
CA MET A 127 4.70 -2.73 0.14
C MET A 127 5.24 -2.02 1.38
N THR A 128 5.79 -2.77 2.34
CA THR A 128 6.36 -2.21 3.57
C THR A 128 7.52 -1.27 3.28
N VAL A 129 8.47 -1.67 2.41
CA VAL A 129 9.60 -0.80 2.03
C VAL A 129 9.11 0.46 1.31
N GLY A 130 8.18 0.32 0.36
CA GLY A 130 7.65 1.50 -0.32
C GLY A 130 6.83 2.41 0.60
N ALA A 131 6.11 1.85 1.58
CA ALA A 131 5.39 2.61 2.60
C ALA A 131 6.35 3.37 3.51
N ASP A 132 7.52 2.80 3.85
CA ASP A 132 8.57 3.49 4.60
C ASP A 132 9.10 4.73 3.86
N PHE A 133 9.39 4.62 2.55
CA PHE A 133 9.72 5.81 1.74
C PHE A 133 8.62 6.89 1.79
N GLY A 134 7.34 6.47 1.78
CA GLY A 134 6.20 7.35 1.96
C GLY A 134 6.18 8.02 3.33
N GLY A 135 6.41 7.25 4.38
CA GLY A 135 6.52 7.72 5.76
C GLY A 135 7.64 8.76 5.92
N ARG A 136 8.83 8.49 5.40
CA ARG A 136 9.94 9.44 5.41
C ARG A 136 9.58 10.76 4.71
N MET A 137 8.90 10.72 3.58
CA MET A 137 8.43 11.95 2.93
C MET A 137 7.53 12.78 3.85
N VAL A 138 6.62 12.13 4.57
CA VAL A 138 5.69 12.81 5.49
C VAL A 138 6.43 13.32 6.73
N TYR A 139 7.20 12.46 7.41
CA TYR A 139 7.75 12.75 8.73
C TYR A 139 9.06 13.56 8.69
N ASP A 140 9.94 13.31 7.71
CA ASP A 140 11.22 14.02 7.60
C ASP A 140 11.07 15.31 6.76
N TYR A 141 10.14 15.32 5.79
CA TYR A 141 10.05 16.37 4.76
C TYR A 141 8.68 17.05 4.67
N ASN A 142 7.76 16.78 5.62
CA ASN A 142 6.44 17.39 5.74
C ASN A 142 5.54 17.20 4.49
N ALA A 143 5.81 16.20 3.65
CA ALA A 143 5.06 15.96 2.43
C ALA A 143 3.57 15.72 2.75
N GLY A 144 2.68 16.50 2.14
CA GLY A 144 1.25 16.39 2.42
C GLY A 144 0.74 17.27 3.58
N GLY A 145 1.63 17.94 4.32
CA GLY A 145 1.29 18.83 5.45
C GLY A 145 1.76 20.28 5.25
N SER A 146 1.52 21.11 6.26
CA SER A 146 1.92 22.53 6.28
C SER A 146 2.57 22.96 7.61
N ALA A 147 3.09 22.00 8.38
CA ALA A 147 3.64 22.24 9.71
C ALA A 147 4.91 23.11 9.71
N CYS A 148 5.69 23.10 8.62
CA CYS A 148 6.91 23.89 8.49
C CYS A 148 7.12 24.38 7.04
N ARG A 149 8.05 25.33 6.87
CA ARG A 149 8.36 25.90 5.56
C ARG A 149 8.93 24.83 4.62
N GLN A 150 8.31 24.70 3.46
CA GLN A 150 8.72 23.81 2.38
C GLN A 150 9.25 24.60 1.18
N PRO A 151 10.04 23.99 0.29
CA PRO A 151 10.50 22.60 0.32
C PRO A 151 11.78 22.39 1.17
N ILE A 152 11.87 21.25 1.86
CA ILE A 152 13.06 20.83 2.63
C ILE A 152 13.97 19.97 1.75
N GLN A 153 15.28 20.23 1.75
CA GLN A 153 16.25 19.43 0.98
C GLN A 153 16.51 18.08 1.65
N PHE A 154 16.68 17.04 0.84
CA PHE A 154 17.03 15.70 1.34
C PHE A 154 18.32 15.68 2.16
N THR A 155 18.25 15.08 3.35
CA THR A 155 19.36 14.75 4.24
C THR A 155 19.32 13.25 4.54
N LYS A 156 20.48 12.59 4.56
CA LYS A 156 20.57 11.14 4.70
C LYS A 156 20.04 10.64 6.04
#